data_AF-A0A661HP78-F1
#
_entry.id   AF-A0A661HP78-F1
#
_cell.length_a   1.000
_cell.length_b   1.000
_cell.length_c   1.000
_cell.angle_alpha   90.00
_cell.angle_beta   90.00
_cell.angle_gamma   90.00
#
_symmetry.space_group_name_H-M   'P 1'
#
loop_
_entity.id
_entity.type
_entity.pdbx_description
1 polymer ?
#
loop_
_entity_poly.entity_id
_entity_poly.type
_entity_poly.pdbx_seq_one_letter_code
_entity_poly.pdbx_strand_id
1 'polypeptide(L)'
;HTDEEGRKIYELDGPLFFASVTSFNEQFDVENDPEIVVVDFKDARVMDSSGSEAIDTLTDKYKKAGKKLTLRHLSEDCKKTLHSAGPFCTYEEDDPTYKVATNV
;
A
#
# COMPACT_ATOMS: atom_id res chain seq x y z
N HIS A 1 -4.45 -4.98 11.34
CA HIS A 1 -5.56 -5.68 12.02
C HIS A 1 -6.35 -6.52 11.00
N THR A 2 -7.43 -7.24 11.38
CA THR A 2 -8.30 -7.98 10.45
C THR A 2 -9.72 -7.44 10.58
N ASP A 3 -10.36 -7.15 9.46
CA ASP A 3 -11.70 -6.56 9.36
C ASP A 3 -12.84 -7.60 9.54
N GLU A 4 -14.08 -7.15 9.71
CA GLU A 4 -15.27 -8.02 9.81
C GLU A 4 -15.49 -8.92 8.59
N GLU A 5 -15.04 -8.50 7.39
CA GLU A 5 -15.03 -9.33 6.18
C GLU A 5 -13.88 -10.36 6.14
N GLY A 6 -13.05 -10.45 7.18
CA GLY A 6 -11.90 -11.37 7.24
C GLY A 6 -10.70 -10.93 6.42
N ARG A 7 -10.69 -9.67 5.95
CA ARG A 7 -9.59 -9.06 5.21
C ARG A 7 -8.51 -8.57 6.16
N LYS A 8 -7.24 -8.78 5.82
CA LYS A 8 -6.13 -8.23 6.62
C LYS A 8 -5.85 -6.79 6.20
N ILE A 9 -5.87 -5.86 7.14
CA ILE A 9 -5.56 -4.45 6.91
C ILE A 9 -4.22 -4.11 7.56
N TYR A 10 -3.28 -3.65 6.75
CA TYR A 10 -1.97 -3.16 7.14
C TYR A 10 -1.96 -1.64 7.06
N GLU A 11 -1.92 -0.98 8.21
CA GLU A 11 -1.81 0.48 8.29
C GLU A 11 -0.32 0.83 8.29
N LEU A 12 0.10 1.55 7.26
CA LEU A 12 1.46 2.03 7.17
C LEU A 12 1.57 3.40 7.81
N ASP A 13 2.68 3.61 8.49
CA ASP A 13 3.05 4.85 9.15
C ASP A 13 4.39 5.35 8.62
N GLY A 14 4.45 6.63 8.29
CA GLY A 14 5.68 7.32 7.96
C GLY A 14 6.17 7.17 6.52
N PRO A 15 7.36 7.72 6.23
CA PRO A 15 7.86 7.80 4.88
C PRO A 15 8.35 6.44 4.35
N LEU A 16 7.86 6.04 3.18
CA LEU A 16 8.35 4.89 2.43
C LEU A 16 9.38 5.35 1.40
N PHE A 17 10.63 4.99 1.65
CA PHE A 17 11.80 5.27 0.82
C PHE A 17 12.79 4.11 0.94
N PHE A 18 13.88 4.15 0.17
CA PHE A 18 14.86 3.06 0.06
C PHE A 18 15.25 2.39 1.39
N ALA A 19 15.47 3.15 2.46
CA ALA A 19 15.86 2.57 3.75
C ALA A 19 14.70 1.86 4.48
N SER A 20 13.46 2.29 4.26
CA SER A 20 12.25 1.71 4.88
C SER A 20 11.69 0.52 4.11
N VAL A 21 12.11 0.28 2.86
CA VAL A 21 11.59 -0.80 2.01
C VAL A 21 11.76 -2.18 2.64
N THR A 22 12.88 -2.43 3.31
CA THR A 22 13.15 -3.71 3.97
C THR A 22 12.15 -3.95 5.09
N SER A 23 12.05 -3.01 6.03
CA SER A 23 11.10 -3.10 7.15
C SER A 23 9.65 -3.11 6.69
N PHE A 24 9.33 -2.42 5.59
CA PHE A 24 8.02 -2.54 4.95
C PHE A 24 7.73 -3.98 4.53
N ASN A 25 8.63 -4.62 3.77
CA ASN A 25 8.42 -6.00 3.32
C ASN A 25 8.32 -7.00 4.48
N GLU A 26 9.09 -6.80 5.54
CA GLU A 26 9.11 -7.70 6.72
C GLU A 26 7.82 -7.65 7.55
N GLN A 27 6.99 -6.61 7.38
CA GLN A 27 5.69 -6.53 8.07
C GLN A 27 4.63 -7.46 7.46
N PHE A 28 4.82 -7.88 6.20
CA PHE A 28 3.84 -8.67 5.47
C PHE A 28 4.16 -10.15 5.54
N ASP A 29 3.16 -10.97 5.84
CA ASP A 29 3.31 -12.41 5.91
C ASP A 29 2.52 -13.07 4.79
N VAL A 30 3.07 -13.00 3.58
CA VAL A 30 2.41 -13.46 2.35
C VAL A 30 1.98 -14.92 2.42
N GLU A 31 2.60 -15.75 3.25
CA GLU A 31 2.24 -17.15 3.42
C GLU A 31 1.01 -17.32 4.34
N ASN A 32 1.01 -16.66 5.50
CA ASN A 32 -0.05 -16.81 6.50
C ASN A 32 -1.21 -15.81 6.34
N ASP A 33 -1.07 -14.80 5.48
CA ASP A 33 -2.12 -13.82 5.27
C ASP A 33 -3.39 -14.40 4.61
N PRO A 34 -4.56 -13.78 4.81
CA PRO A 34 -5.80 -14.22 4.17
C PRO A 34 -5.78 -13.96 2.66
N GLU A 35 -6.82 -14.43 1.96
CA GLU A 35 -6.96 -14.26 0.51
C GLU A 35 -7.00 -12.79 0.09
N ILE A 36 -7.53 -11.92 0.95
CA ILE A 36 -7.66 -10.48 0.68
C ILE A 36 -6.87 -9.70 1.73
N VAL A 37 -5.89 -8.94 1.24
CA VAL A 37 -5.04 -8.06 2.03
C VAL A 37 -5.21 -6.64 1.53
N VAL A 38 -5.32 -5.70 2.45
CA VAL A 38 -5.47 -4.27 2.22
C VAL A 38 -4.28 -3.58 2.89
N VAL A 39 -3.62 -2.71 2.15
CA VAL A 39 -2.54 -1.87 2.65
C VAL A 39 -3.00 -0.43 2.61
N ASP A 40 -3.06 0.19 3.76
CA ASP A 40 -3.54 1.55 3.95
C ASP A 40 -2.36 2.51 4.12
N PHE A 41 -2.26 3.47 3.20
CA PHE A 41 -1.22 4.49 3.18
C PHE A 41 -1.68 5.81 3.80
N LYS A 42 -2.76 5.84 4.60
CA LYS A 42 -3.32 7.07 5.17
C LYS A 42 -2.29 7.91 5.93
N ASP A 43 -1.39 7.28 6.69
CA ASP A 43 -0.30 7.97 7.41
C ASP A 43 1.08 7.71 6.77
N ALA A 44 1.12 7.06 5.60
CA ALA A 44 2.36 6.76 4.90
C ALA A 44 2.50 7.54 3.61
N ARG A 45 3.74 7.91 3.29
CA ARG A 45 4.04 8.67 2.07
C ARG A 45 5.19 8.05 1.31
N VAL A 46 4.93 7.67 0.06
CA VAL A 46 5.99 7.23 -0.86
C VAL A 46 6.81 8.43 -1.26
N MET A 47 8.11 8.43 -0.94
CA MET A 47 9.01 9.57 -1.16
C MET A 47 9.92 9.41 -2.39
N ASP A 48 10.09 8.18 -2.89
CA ASP A 48 10.97 7.88 -4.02
C ASP A 48 10.47 6.67 -4.83
N SER A 49 10.96 6.51 -6.06
CA SER A 49 10.73 5.37 -6.95
C SER A 49 10.93 4.02 -6.25
N SER A 50 11.93 3.92 -5.36
CA SER A 50 12.23 2.72 -4.58
C SER A 50 11.03 2.26 -3.73
N GLY A 51 10.25 3.19 -3.19
CA GLY A 51 9.04 2.87 -2.43
C GLY A 51 7.93 2.33 -3.33
N SER A 52 7.77 2.90 -4.53
CA SER A 52 6.83 2.40 -5.55
C SER A 52 7.21 0.99 -6.00
N GLU A 53 8.49 0.72 -6.24
CA GLU A 53 9.00 -0.61 -6.60
C GLU A 53 8.78 -1.65 -5.50
N ALA A 54 8.91 -1.24 -4.23
CA ALA A 54 8.62 -2.10 -3.09
C ALA A 54 7.14 -2.54 -3.06
N ILE A 55 6.23 -1.61 -3.35
CA ILE A 55 4.79 -1.88 -3.45
C ILE A 55 4.50 -2.82 -4.63
N ASP A 56 5.15 -2.59 -5.77
CA ASP A 56 4.99 -3.44 -6.95
C ASP A 56 5.47 -4.87 -6.67
N THR A 57 6.65 -5.00 -6.05
CA THR A 57 7.23 -6.27 -5.62
C THR A 57 6.33 -7.01 -4.64
N LEU A 58 5.77 -6.30 -3.66
CA LEU A 58 4.84 -6.88 -2.69
C LEU A 58 3.57 -7.38 -3.41
N THR A 59 3.00 -6.55 -4.29
CA THR A 59 1.81 -6.92 -5.07
C THR A 59 2.06 -8.18 -5.89
N ASP A 60 3.22 -8.29 -6.54
CA ASP A 60 3.60 -9.47 -7.31
C ASP A 60 3.75 -10.72 -6.43
N LYS A 61 4.30 -10.60 -5.22
CA LYS A 61 4.36 -11.71 -4.24
C LYS A 61 2.97 -12.23 -3.88
N TYR A 62 2.03 -11.36 -3.52
CA TYR A 62 0.66 -11.77 -3.21
C TYR A 62 -0.03 -12.36 -4.44
N LYS A 63 0.14 -11.75 -5.60
CA LYS A 63 -0.41 -12.25 -6.87
C LYS A 63 0.11 -13.66 -7.20
N LYS A 64 1.41 -13.91 -7.01
CA LYS A 64 2.03 -15.24 -7.17
C LYS A 64 1.50 -16.26 -6.16
N ALA A 65 1.18 -15.81 -4.95
CA ALA A 65 0.50 -16.62 -3.95
C ALA A 65 -1.01 -16.81 -4.22
N GLY A 66 -1.56 -16.22 -5.30
CA GLY A 66 -2.99 -16.28 -5.62
C GLY A 66 -3.86 -15.40 -4.72
N LYS A 67 -3.25 -14.50 -3.96
CA LYS A 67 -3.91 -13.59 -3.01
C LYS A 67 -4.14 -12.22 -3.66
N LYS A 68 -5.21 -11.54 -3.23
CA LYS A 68 -5.57 -10.20 -3.68
C LYS A 68 -5.01 -9.17 -2.70
N LEU A 69 -4.06 -8.37 -3.18
CA LEU A 69 -3.61 -7.18 -2.48
C LEU A 69 -4.45 -5.97 -2.96
N THR A 70 -4.81 -5.08 -2.05
CA THR A 70 -5.52 -3.82 -2.32
C THR A 70 -4.75 -2.67 -1.69
N LEU A 71 -4.54 -1.57 -2.41
CA LEU A 71 -3.82 -0.40 -1.93
C LEU A 71 -4.80 0.77 -1.72
N ARG A 72 -4.83 1.35 -0.52
CA ARG A 72 -5.69 2.50 -0.14
C ARG A 72 -4.88 3.74 0.19
N HIS A 73 -5.47 4.92 -0.01
CA HIS A 73 -4.86 6.23 0.30
C HIS A 73 -3.48 6.47 -0.34
N LEU A 74 -3.19 5.77 -1.45
CA LEU A 74 -1.94 5.93 -2.15
C LEU A 74 -1.92 7.26 -2.91
N SER A 75 -0.81 8.01 -2.81
CA SER A 75 -0.60 9.25 -3.57
C SER A 75 -0.70 9.02 -5.09
N GLU A 76 -1.35 9.94 -5.79
CA GLU A 76 -1.53 9.89 -7.26
C GLU A 76 -0.21 9.81 -8.04
N ASP A 77 0.85 10.45 -7.53
CA ASP A 77 2.17 10.46 -8.14
C ASP A 77 2.81 9.07 -8.12
N CYS A 78 2.63 8.34 -7.00
CA CYS A 78 3.09 6.96 -6.88
C CYS A 78 2.33 6.07 -7.87
N LYS A 79 1.01 6.25 -8.01
CA LYS A 79 0.20 5.47 -8.95
C LYS A 79 0.69 5.55 -10.40
N LYS A 80 1.16 6.72 -10.86
CA LYS A 80 1.72 6.86 -12.22
C LYS A 80 2.98 6.03 -12.44
N THR A 81 3.69 5.72 -11.36
CA THR A 81 4.94 4.97 -11.36
C THR A 81 4.71 3.47 -11.10
N LEU A 82 3.54 3.08 -10.59
CA LEU A 82 3.17 1.69 -10.36
C LEU A 82 2.80 0.97 -11.65
N HIS A 83 3.33 -0.25 -11.85
CA HIS A 83 3.07 -1.07 -13.02
C HIS A 83 2.08 -2.20 -12.71
N SER A 84 2.46 -3.12 -11.84
CA SER A 84 1.67 -4.29 -11.43
C SER A 84 0.62 -3.95 -10.39
N ALA A 85 0.90 -2.93 -9.56
CA ALA A 85 0.04 -2.53 -8.44
C ALA A 85 -1.07 -1.53 -8.81
N GLY A 86 -0.97 -0.89 -9.98
CA GLY A 86 -1.96 0.05 -10.50
C GLY A 86 -3.42 -0.44 -10.49
N PRO A 87 -3.76 -1.64 -11.00
CA PRO A 87 -5.15 -2.14 -11.03
C PRO A 87 -5.70 -2.51 -9.65
N PHE A 88 -4.84 -2.61 -8.63
CA PHE A 88 -5.21 -2.97 -7.25
C PHE A 88 -5.31 -1.75 -6.34
N CYS A 89 -5.07 -0.54 -6.87
CA CYS A 89 -5.26 0.71 -6.14
C CYS A 89 -6.75 1.05 -6.09
N THR A 90 -7.31 1.08 -4.89
CA THR A 90 -8.66 1.59 -4.64
C THR A 90 -8.58 3.02 -4.13
N TYR A 91 -9.31 3.91 -4.79
CA TYR A 91 -9.56 5.25 -4.29
C TYR A 91 -10.79 5.17 -3.40
N GLU A 92 -10.58 5.14 -2.09
CA GLU A 92 -11.65 5.52 -1.18
C GLU A 92 -11.51 7.03 -0.96
N GLU A 93 -12.28 7.78 -1.75
CA GLU A 93 -12.50 9.23 -1.61
C GLU A 93 -13.41 9.57 -0.41
N ASP A 94 -13.58 8.66 0.55
CA ASP A 94 -14.51 8.82 1.69
C ASP A 94 -13.88 9.53 2.90
N ASP A 95 -12.81 10.31 2.66
CA ASP A 95 -12.18 11.14 3.69
C ASP A 95 -12.39 12.63 3.32
N PRO A 96 -13.46 13.29 3.81
CA PRO A 96 -13.70 14.74 3.62
C PRO A 96 -12.62 15.63 4.27
N THR A 97 -11.58 15.02 4.86
CA THR A 97 -10.49 15.65 5.60
C THR A 97 -9.12 15.54 4.93
N TYR A 98 -9.00 15.16 3.65
CA TYR A 98 -7.74 15.34 2.91
C TYR A 98 -7.52 16.81 2.54
N LYS A 99 -7.25 17.63 3.57
CA LYS A 99 -6.71 18.97 3.42
C LYS A 99 -5.27 18.79 2.96
N VAL A 100 -5.06 18.79 1.65
CA VAL A 100 -3.77 19.09 1.05
C VAL A 100 -3.20 20.31 1.77
N ALA A 101 -2.17 20.09 2.58
CA ALA A 101 -1.33 21.17 3.05
C ALA A 101 -0.53 21.65 1.83
N THR A 102 -1.20 22.44 0.97
CA THR A 102 -0.53 23.32 0.04
C THR A 102 0.13 24.39 0.90
N ASN A 103 1.41 24.21 1.21
CA ASN A 103 2.19 25.32 1.72
C ASN A 103 2.51 26.26 0.54
N VAL A 104 2.07 27.50 0.74
CA VAL A 104 2.24 28.70 -0.09
C VAL A 104 3.72 29.05 -0.32
#